data_AF-A0A2A5M4L6-F1
#
_entry.id   AF-A0A2A5M4L6-F1
#
_cell.length_a   1.000
_cell.length_b   1.000
_cell.length_c   1.000
_cell.angle_alpha   90.00
_cell.angle_beta   90.00
_cell.angle_gamma   90.00
#
_symmetry.space_group_name_H-M   'P 1'
#
loop_
_entity.id
_entity.type
_entity.pdbx_description
1 polymer ?
#
loop_
_entity_poly.entity_id
_entity_poly.type
_entity_poly.pdbx_seq_one_letter_code
_entity_poly.pdbx_strand_id
1 'polypeptide(L)'
;DQEEMNRVLARLEKLPPLVFAGEVRNLQKSLARVCKKEAFLLQGGDCAESFENFGAVNIRDMFKILLQMAIVLTFAGGCPVVKIGRIAGQFAKPRSSDFEELNGISLPSYRGDIINGFEFSEQARIPDPHRMLEAYYQSATTLNLLRGFAKGGLADLHEVHRWNLRFLKKSELHKQYT
;
A
#
# COMPACT_ATOMS: atom_id res chain seq x y z
N ASP A 1 -20.87 16.57 -9.14
CA ASP A 1 -21.19 17.95 -8.77
C ASP A 1 -19.88 18.70 -8.52
N GLN A 2 -19.65 19.79 -9.25
CA GLN A 2 -18.41 20.57 -9.14
C GLN A 2 -18.32 21.35 -7.82
N GLU A 3 -19.44 21.84 -7.30
CA GLU A 3 -19.46 22.56 -6.02
C GLU A 3 -19.11 21.61 -4.88
N GLU A 4 -19.71 20.42 -4.87
CA GLU A 4 -19.43 19.43 -3.82
C GLU A 4 -17.98 18.94 -3.87
N MET A 5 -17.43 18.71 -5.07
CA MET A 5 -16.01 18.39 -5.22
C MET A 5 -15.12 19.48 -4.63
N ASN A 6 -15.40 20.76 -4.93
CA ASN A 6 -14.63 21.88 -4.39
C ASN A 6 -14.73 21.98 -2.86
N ARG A 7 -15.89 21.68 -2.27
CA ARG A 7 -16.06 21.62 -0.81
C ARG A 7 -15.21 20.51 -0.18
N VAL A 8 -15.20 19.33 -0.80
CA VAL A 8 -14.36 18.21 -0.34
C VAL A 8 -12.87 18.54 -0.45
N LEU A 9 -12.43 19.13 -1.56
CA LEU A 9 -11.04 19.55 -1.75
C LEU A 9 -10.61 20.58 -0.70
N ALA A 10 -11.44 21.61 -0.45
CA ALA A 10 -11.18 22.60 0.59
C ALA A 10 -11.12 22.00 2.01
N ARG A 11 -11.79 20.86 2.24
CA ARG A 11 -11.66 20.10 3.49
C ARG A 11 -10.35 19.33 3.53
N LEU A 12 -9.98 18.62 2.46
CA LEU A 12 -8.72 17.86 2.36
C LEU A 12 -7.49 18.76 2.53
N GLU A 13 -7.50 19.96 1.96
CA GLU A 13 -6.42 20.95 2.09
C GLU A 13 -6.13 21.37 3.54
N LYS A 14 -7.12 21.27 4.43
CA LYS A 14 -6.99 21.59 5.86
C LYS A 14 -6.54 20.40 6.70
N LEU A 15 -6.55 19.19 6.15
CA LEU A 15 -6.14 18.00 6.88
C LEU A 15 -4.61 17.91 6.97
N PRO A 16 -4.06 17.33 8.05
CA PRO A 16 -2.63 17.12 8.17
C PRO A 16 -2.05 16.28 7.01
N PRO A 17 -0.79 16.48 6.63
CA PRO A 17 -0.15 15.62 5.63
C PRO A 17 0.09 14.22 6.20
N LEU A 18 0.04 13.20 5.34
CA LEU A 18 0.36 11.82 5.71
C LEU A 18 1.86 11.61 6.01
N VAL A 19 2.72 12.34 5.30
CA VAL A 19 4.18 12.25 5.43
C VAL A 19 4.81 13.63 5.57
N PHE A 20 5.91 13.71 6.31
CA PHE A 20 6.67 14.94 6.47
C PHE A 20 7.73 15.09 5.38
N ALA A 21 8.03 16.33 4.98
CA ALA A 21 9.02 16.61 3.94
C ALA A 21 10.42 16.04 4.25
N GLY A 22 10.78 15.93 5.54
CA GLY A 22 12.03 15.29 5.96
C GLY A 22 12.10 13.81 5.61
N GLU A 23 10.98 13.10 5.68
CA GLU A 23 10.89 11.68 5.33
C GLU A 23 11.08 11.47 3.82
N VAL A 24 10.48 12.33 3.01
CA VAL A 24 10.64 12.31 1.55
C VAL A 24 12.10 12.57 1.16
N ARG A 25 12.76 13.55 1.78
CA ARG A 25 14.20 13.80 1.57
C ARG A 25 15.08 12.62 1.99
N ASN A 26 14.74 11.95 3.08
CA ASN A 26 15.46 10.75 3.53
C ASN A 26 15.26 9.58 2.55
N LEU A 27 14.05 9.40 2.01
CA LEU A 27 13.78 8.43 0.95
C LEU A 27 14.58 8.76 -0.31
N GLN A 28 14.62 10.02 -0.74
CA GLN A 28 15.40 10.45 -1.90
C GLN A 28 16.89 10.14 -1.74
N LYS A 29 17.48 10.39 -0.56
CA LYS A 29 18.87 9.99 -0.25
C LYS A 29 19.06 8.48 -0.33
N SER A 30 18.11 7.71 0.18
CA SER A 30 18.15 6.24 0.12
C SER A 30 18.07 5.72 -1.32
N LEU A 31 17.19 6.30 -2.15
CA LEU A 31 17.07 5.97 -3.57
C LEU A 31 18.31 6.38 -4.37
N ALA A 32 18.97 7.48 -4.02
CA ALA A 32 20.24 7.87 -4.65
C ALA A 32 21.32 6.78 -4.45
N ARG A 33 21.34 6.11 -3.30
CA ARG A 33 22.22 4.95 -3.05
C ARG A 33 21.86 3.75 -3.92
N VAL A 34 20.56 3.51 -4.14
CA VAL A 34 20.10 2.47 -5.07
C VAL A 34 20.61 2.75 -6.49
N CYS A 35 20.49 4.00 -6.97
CA CYS A 35 21.01 4.38 -8.29
C CYS A 35 22.53 4.19 -8.41
N LYS A 36 23.27 4.33 -7.31
CA LYS A 36 24.72 4.10 -7.24
C LYS A 36 25.10 2.62 -7.03
N LYS A 37 24.13 1.70 -7.03
CA LYS A 37 24.31 0.26 -6.74
C LYS A 37 24.86 -0.03 -5.34
N GLU A 38 24.64 0.89 -4.40
CA GLU A 38 25.05 0.76 -2.99
C GLU A 38 23.90 0.20 -2.12
N ALA A 39 22.71 0.02 -2.69
CA ALA A 39 21.51 -0.49 -2.05
C ALA A 39 20.57 -1.10 -3.09
N PHE A 40 19.58 -1.88 -2.65
CA PHE A 40 18.54 -2.48 -3.48
C PHE A 40 17.16 -1.91 -3.12
N LEU A 41 16.28 -1.71 -4.10
CA LEU A 41 14.90 -1.27 -3.87
C LEU A 41 13.95 -2.48 -3.85
N LEU A 42 13.26 -2.68 -2.73
CA LEU A 42 12.13 -3.59 -2.63
C LEU A 42 10.84 -2.77 -2.51
N GLN A 43 9.99 -2.84 -3.53
CA GLN A 43 8.67 -2.24 -3.52
C GLN A 43 7.59 -3.32 -3.69
N GLY A 44 6.60 -3.33 -2.80
CA GLY A 44 5.54 -4.35 -2.80
C GLY A 44 4.33 -3.93 -1.97
N GLY A 45 3.19 -4.59 -2.19
CA GLY A 45 1.92 -4.30 -1.54
C GLY A 45 0.76 -4.53 -2.49
N ASP A 46 -0.39 -3.95 -2.19
CA ASP A 46 -1.64 -4.25 -2.89
C ASP A 46 -1.66 -3.70 -4.32
N CYS A 47 -2.45 -4.37 -5.17
CA CYS A 47 -2.74 -3.89 -6.52
C CYS A 47 -3.57 -2.60 -6.45
N ALA A 48 -4.69 -2.65 -5.72
CA ALA A 48 -5.32 -1.49 -5.11
C ALA A 48 -5.93 -1.86 -3.77
N GLU A 49 -5.83 -0.93 -2.84
CA GLU A 49 -6.51 -0.99 -1.55
C GLU A 49 -8.02 -0.82 -1.76
N SER A 50 -8.82 -1.50 -0.95
CA SER A 50 -10.27 -1.28 -0.86
C SER A 50 -10.67 -0.86 0.54
N PHE A 51 -11.79 -0.15 0.64
CA PHE A 51 -12.38 0.28 1.91
C PHE A 51 -12.92 -0.91 2.69
N GLU A 52 -13.47 -1.91 2.00
CA GLU A 52 -14.00 -3.13 2.63
C GLU A 52 -12.91 -4.06 3.16
N ASN A 53 -11.77 -4.17 2.47
CA ASN A 53 -10.66 -5.03 2.88
C ASN A 53 -9.68 -4.29 3.81
N PHE A 54 -10.18 -3.34 4.60
CA PHE A 54 -9.43 -2.59 5.57
C PHE A 54 -9.35 -3.33 6.91
N GLY A 55 -8.14 -3.69 7.35
CA GLY A 55 -7.97 -4.36 8.63
C GLY A 55 -6.52 -4.41 9.11
N ALA A 56 -6.34 -4.30 10.42
CA ALA A 56 -5.02 -4.34 11.06
C ALA A 56 -4.26 -5.63 10.75
N VAL A 57 -4.96 -6.75 10.57
CA VAL A 57 -4.39 -8.05 10.19
C VAL A 57 -3.76 -7.99 8.80
N ASN A 58 -4.48 -7.48 7.80
CA ASN A 58 -3.97 -7.36 6.43
C ASN A 58 -2.76 -6.44 6.36
N ILE A 59 -2.83 -5.28 7.02
CA ILE A 59 -1.72 -4.31 7.08
C ILE A 59 -0.48 -4.95 7.74
N ARG A 60 -0.68 -5.66 8.86
CA ARG A 60 0.39 -6.40 9.55
C ARG A 60 0.99 -7.47 8.64
N ASP A 61 0.18 -8.28 8.00
CA ASP A 61 0.65 -9.43 7.23
C ASP A 61 1.39 -8.98 5.96
N MET A 62 0.92 -7.93 5.28
CA MET A 62 1.69 -7.26 4.22
C MET A 62 3.04 -6.74 4.75
N PHE A 63 3.04 -6.02 5.86
CA PHE A 63 4.26 -5.49 6.47
C PHE A 63 5.27 -6.60 6.79
N LYS A 64 4.79 -7.73 7.32
CA LYS A 64 5.61 -8.91 7.59
C LYS A 64 6.22 -9.47 6.32
N ILE A 65 5.43 -9.69 5.27
CA ILE A 65 5.94 -10.20 3.99
C ILE A 65 7.05 -9.29 3.43
N LEU A 66 6.83 -7.97 3.45
CA LEU A 66 7.83 -7.01 2.96
C LEU A 66 9.13 -7.09 3.77
N LEU A 67 9.05 -7.24 5.10
CA LEU A 67 10.23 -7.42 5.95
C LEU A 67 10.94 -8.76 5.71
N GLN A 68 10.18 -9.84 5.56
CA GLN A 68 10.74 -11.18 5.28
C GLN A 68 11.56 -11.17 4.00
N MET A 69 10.99 -10.62 2.92
CA MET A 69 11.70 -10.45 1.64
C MET A 69 12.92 -9.55 1.78
N ALA A 70 12.80 -8.43 2.50
CA ALA A 70 13.91 -7.50 2.70
C ALA A 70 15.10 -8.16 3.41
N ILE A 71 14.87 -9.02 4.41
CA ILE A 71 15.95 -9.74 5.10
C ILE A 71 16.63 -10.73 4.17
N VAL A 72 15.87 -11.52 3.41
CA VAL A 72 16.45 -12.49 2.46
C VAL A 72 17.31 -11.75 1.43
N LEU A 73 16.81 -10.66 0.85
CA LEU A 73 17.54 -9.84 -0.12
C LEU A 73 18.77 -9.17 0.49
N THR A 74 18.68 -8.70 1.74
CA THR A 74 19.83 -8.09 2.43
C THR A 74 20.95 -9.12 2.64
N PHE A 75 20.60 -10.33 3.07
CA PHE A 75 21.57 -11.39 3.34
C PHE A 75 22.18 -11.95 2.05
N ALA A 76 21.34 -12.32 1.08
CA ALA A 76 21.80 -12.90 -0.19
C ALA A 76 22.52 -11.88 -1.08
N GLY A 77 22.09 -10.62 -1.05
CA GLY A 77 22.66 -9.56 -1.89
C GLY A 77 23.80 -8.78 -1.25
N GLY A 78 24.08 -8.98 0.04
CA GLY A 78 25.16 -8.28 0.76
C GLY A 78 25.04 -6.75 0.78
N CYS A 79 23.85 -6.20 0.49
CA CYS A 79 23.63 -4.75 0.43
C CYS A 79 22.33 -4.32 1.13
N PRO A 80 22.24 -3.08 1.62
CA PRO A 80 21.03 -2.56 2.27
C PRO A 80 19.82 -2.55 1.33
N VAL A 81 18.65 -2.91 1.86
CA VAL A 81 17.38 -2.86 1.13
C VAL A 81 16.52 -1.66 1.55
N VAL A 82 16.21 -0.77 0.60
CA VAL A 82 15.19 0.29 0.72
C VAL A 82 13.82 -0.34 0.52
N LYS A 83 12.91 -0.18 1.48
CA LYS A 83 11.59 -0.81 1.50
C LYS A 83 10.51 0.22 1.21
N ILE A 84 9.68 0.01 0.19
CA ILE A 84 8.55 0.87 -0.16
C ILE A 84 7.27 0.03 -0.20
N GLY A 85 6.27 0.41 0.59
CA GLY A 85 4.95 -0.22 0.53
C GLY A 85 4.07 0.42 -0.55
N ARG A 86 3.35 -0.39 -1.33
CA ARG A 86 2.14 0.03 -2.06
C ARG A 86 0.96 -0.04 -1.08
N ILE A 87 0.81 0.99 -0.25
CA ILE A 87 -0.12 1.02 0.87
C ILE A 87 -0.39 2.45 1.32
N ALA A 88 -1.49 2.69 2.03
CA ALA A 88 -1.91 3.98 2.57
C ALA A 88 -2.12 5.05 1.49
N GLY A 89 -2.77 4.66 0.38
CA GLY A 89 -3.17 5.59 -0.67
C GLY A 89 -3.41 4.99 -2.05
N GLN A 90 -3.22 3.69 -2.23
CA GLN A 90 -3.36 2.99 -3.52
C GLN A 90 -4.83 2.66 -3.81
N PHE A 91 -5.73 3.65 -3.71
CA PHE A 91 -7.17 3.48 -3.88
C PHE A 91 -7.68 3.77 -5.29
N ALA A 92 -6.84 4.31 -6.18
CA ALA A 92 -7.19 4.59 -7.57
C ALA A 92 -6.65 3.52 -8.52
N LYS A 93 -7.38 3.26 -9.60
CA LYS A 93 -7.04 2.31 -10.66
C LYS A 93 -7.23 2.95 -12.03
N PRO A 94 -6.21 2.95 -12.91
CA PRO A 94 -6.41 3.30 -14.30
C PRO A 94 -7.25 2.22 -15.00
N ARG A 95 -8.00 2.62 -16.03
CA ARG A 95 -8.84 1.71 -16.82
C ARG A 95 -8.58 1.97 -18.30
N SER A 96 -8.54 0.89 -19.08
CA SER A 96 -8.36 0.94 -20.53
C SER A 96 -9.61 1.44 -21.26
N SER A 97 -10.78 1.33 -20.62
CA SER A 97 -12.07 1.78 -21.15
C SER A 97 -12.81 2.57 -20.08
N ASP A 98 -13.54 3.60 -20.51
CA ASP A 98 -14.39 4.40 -19.65
C ASP A 98 -15.62 3.63 -19.17
N PHE A 99 -16.01 2.58 -19.89
CA PHE A 99 -17.16 1.72 -19.60
C PHE A 99 -16.77 0.25 -19.46
N GLU A 100 -17.55 -0.45 -18.65
CA GLU A 100 -17.50 -1.88 -18.40
C GLU A 100 -18.86 -2.47 -18.78
N GLU A 101 -18.84 -3.54 -19.59
CA GLU A 101 -20.05 -4.20 -20.07
C GLU A 101 -20.22 -5.57 -19.41
N LEU A 102 -21.42 -5.81 -18.90
CA LEU A 102 -21.81 -7.09 -18.34
C LEU A 102 -23.24 -7.41 -18.78
N ASN A 103 -23.45 -8.57 -19.41
CA ASN A 103 -24.78 -9.04 -19.83
C ASN A 103 -25.58 -8.01 -20.67
N GLY A 104 -24.89 -7.23 -21.52
CA GLY A 104 -25.52 -6.22 -22.38
C GLY A 104 -25.81 -4.87 -21.70
N ILE A 105 -25.47 -4.72 -20.42
CA ILE A 105 -25.55 -3.45 -19.69
C ILE A 105 -24.15 -2.82 -19.68
N SER A 106 -24.05 -1.55 -20.04
CA SER A 106 -22.80 -0.77 -20.06
C SER A 106 -22.83 0.28 -18.95
N LEU A 107 -21.90 0.18 -18.00
CA LEU A 107 -21.77 1.11 -16.87
C LEU A 107 -20.37 1.74 -16.84
N PRO A 108 -20.19 2.91 -16.20
CA PRO A 108 -18.85 3.45 -15.98
C PRO A 108 -17.93 2.44 -15.30
N SER A 109 -16.69 2.37 -15.78
CA SER A 109 -15.68 1.49 -15.20
C SER A 109 -15.43 1.86 -13.74
N TYR A 110 -15.25 0.85 -12.89
CA TYR A 110 -14.75 1.03 -11.54
C TYR A 110 -13.31 1.54 -11.61
N ARG A 111 -13.05 2.69 -11.00
CA ARG A 111 -11.73 3.37 -11.02
C ARG A 111 -11.02 3.33 -9.67
N GLY A 112 -11.47 2.44 -8.78
CA GLY A 112 -10.95 2.37 -7.43
C GLY A 112 -11.83 3.11 -6.42
N ASP A 113 -11.75 2.69 -5.16
CA ASP A 113 -12.68 3.09 -4.10
C ASP A 113 -12.65 4.59 -3.79
N ILE A 114 -11.57 5.29 -4.14
CA ILE A 114 -11.48 6.75 -4.01
C ILE A 114 -12.35 7.50 -5.03
N ILE A 115 -12.82 6.83 -6.09
CA ILE A 115 -13.64 7.42 -7.15
C ILE A 115 -15.08 6.89 -7.07
N ASN A 116 -15.26 5.57 -7.17
CA ASN A 116 -16.59 4.93 -7.22
C ASN A 116 -16.56 3.51 -6.60
N GLY A 117 -17.74 2.89 -6.46
CA GLY A 117 -17.92 1.57 -5.87
C GLY A 117 -17.57 0.42 -6.82
N PHE A 118 -17.18 -0.72 -6.24
CA PHE A 118 -16.76 -1.91 -6.97
C PHE A 118 -17.94 -2.61 -7.65
N GLU A 119 -19.11 -2.59 -7.01
CA GLU A 119 -20.32 -3.26 -7.46
C GLU A 119 -20.73 -2.83 -8.86
N PHE A 120 -21.20 -3.78 -9.68
CA PHE A 120 -21.72 -3.49 -11.01
C PHE A 120 -23.17 -3.01 -10.94
N SER A 121 -23.36 -1.79 -10.44
CA SER A 121 -24.67 -1.12 -10.37
C SER A 121 -24.55 0.36 -10.75
N GLU A 122 -25.63 0.94 -11.30
CA GLU A 122 -25.64 2.35 -11.68
C GLU A 122 -25.25 3.26 -10.51
N GLN A 123 -25.82 3.01 -9.33
CA GLN A 123 -25.57 3.79 -8.12
C GLN A 123 -24.11 3.69 -7.67
N ALA A 124 -23.53 2.49 -7.68
CA ALA A 124 -22.14 2.30 -7.26
C ALA A 124 -21.15 2.96 -8.22
N ARG A 125 -21.47 3.04 -9.52
CA ARG A 125 -20.55 3.57 -10.54
C ARG A 125 -20.56 5.10 -10.65
N ILE A 126 -21.52 5.79 -10.03
CA ILE A 126 -21.52 7.26 -9.91
C ILE A 126 -20.30 7.70 -9.08
N PRO A 127 -19.42 8.57 -9.63
CA PRO A 127 -18.30 9.12 -8.85
C PRO A 127 -18.78 9.95 -7.66
N ASP A 128 -18.22 9.68 -6.49
CA ASP A 128 -18.56 10.38 -5.24
C ASP A 128 -17.32 11.07 -4.66
N PRO A 129 -17.27 12.42 -4.65
CA PRO A 129 -16.16 13.17 -4.08
C PRO A 129 -15.85 12.85 -2.61
N HIS A 130 -16.84 12.46 -1.80
CA HIS A 130 -16.64 12.16 -0.38
C HIS A 130 -15.71 10.96 -0.16
N ARG A 131 -15.60 10.05 -1.14
CA ARG A 131 -14.65 8.94 -1.13
C ARG A 131 -13.19 9.38 -1.03
N MET A 132 -12.86 10.61 -1.43
CA MET A 132 -11.52 11.17 -1.23
C MET A 132 -11.20 11.41 0.25
N LEU A 133 -12.18 11.83 1.06
CA LEU A 133 -12.02 11.99 2.51
C LEU A 133 -11.86 10.63 3.19
N GLU A 134 -12.67 9.66 2.79
CA GLU A 134 -12.59 8.29 3.31
C GLU A 134 -11.21 7.67 3.02
N ALA A 135 -10.74 7.79 1.77
CA ALA A 135 -9.41 7.36 1.37
C ALA A 135 -8.31 8.04 2.21
N TYR A 136 -8.45 9.33 2.51
CA TYR A 136 -7.51 10.04 3.39
C TYR A 136 -7.50 9.45 4.80
N TYR A 137 -8.67 9.25 5.43
CA TYR A 137 -8.73 8.75 6.81
C TYR A 137 -8.21 7.31 6.92
N GLN A 138 -8.53 6.47 5.93
CA GLN A 138 -7.99 5.12 5.85
C GLN A 138 -6.48 5.15 5.66
N SER A 139 -5.96 6.02 4.76
CA SER A 139 -4.52 6.20 4.56
C SER A 139 -3.80 6.63 5.85
N ALA A 140 -4.37 7.61 6.57
CA ALA A 140 -3.82 8.10 7.82
C ALA A 140 -3.77 7.01 8.90
N THR A 141 -4.85 6.24 9.03
CA THR A 141 -4.94 5.14 10.01
C THR A 141 -3.98 4.00 9.68
N THR A 142 -3.92 3.60 8.40
CA THR A 142 -2.98 2.59 7.90
C THR A 142 -1.54 3.01 8.18
N LEU A 143 -1.19 4.25 7.84
CA LEU A 143 0.16 4.75 8.02
C LEU A 143 0.54 4.87 9.50
N ASN A 144 -0.39 5.28 10.36
CA ASN A 144 -0.19 5.29 11.81
C ASN A 144 0.13 3.88 12.34
N LEU A 145 -0.64 2.87 11.92
CA LEU A 145 -0.41 1.48 12.32
C LEU A 145 0.95 0.95 11.81
N LEU A 146 1.30 1.22 10.54
CA LEU A 146 2.61 0.86 9.98
C LEU A 146 3.77 1.49 10.75
N ARG A 147 3.64 2.77 11.15
CA ARG A 147 4.63 3.45 11.98
C ARG A 147 4.73 2.81 13.36
N GLY A 148 3.60 2.40 13.94
CA GLY A 148 3.53 1.62 15.16
C GLY A 148 4.29 0.30 15.05
N PHE A 149 4.08 -0.47 13.99
CA PHE A 149 4.80 -1.72 13.74
C PHE A 149 6.30 -1.52 13.51
N ALA A 150 6.69 -0.50 12.75
CA ALA A 150 8.08 -0.21 12.46
C ALA A 150 8.89 0.20 13.71
N LYS A 151 8.26 0.88 14.68
CA LYS A 151 8.93 1.34 15.91
C LYS A 151 8.70 0.43 17.12
N GLY A 152 7.59 -0.31 17.14
CA GLY A 152 7.12 -1.10 18.28
C GLY A 152 7.62 -2.55 18.35
N GLY A 153 8.72 -2.88 17.67
CA GLY A 153 9.36 -4.20 17.77
C GLY A 153 8.90 -5.24 16.75
N LEU A 154 7.86 -5.00 15.94
CA LEU A 154 7.50 -5.92 14.84
C LEU A 154 8.58 -5.94 13.74
N ALA A 155 9.34 -4.85 13.61
CA ALA A 155 10.51 -4.80 12.73
C ALA A 155 11.80 -5.36 13.36
N ASP A 156 11.74 -5.95 14.56
CA ASP A 156 12.90 -6.58 15.20
C ASP A 156 13.37 -7.80 14.38
N LEU A 157 14.67 -7.85 14.10
CA LEU A 157 15.33 -8.93 13.35
C LEU A 157 15.04 -10.31 13.94
N HIS A 158 14.90 -10.45 15.26
CA HIS A 158 14.58 -11.71 15.92
C HIS A 158 13.15 -12.19 15.64
N GLU A 159 12.19 -11.26 15.52
CA GLU A 159 10.82 -11.59 15.14
C GLU A 159 10.76 -11.99 13.67
N VAL A 160 11.41 -11.24 12.78
CA VAL A 160 11.40 -11.55 11.34
C VAL A 160 12.13 -12.86 11.05
N HIS A 161 13.24 -13.14 11.71
CA HIS A 161 13.96 -14.42 11.57
C HIS A 161 13.09 -15.60 12.04
N ARG A 162 12.36 -15.46 13.16
CA ARG A 162 11.41 -16.48 13.61
C ARG A 162 10.31 -16.76 12.59
N TRP A 163 9.80 -15.76 11.89
CA TRP A 163 8.79 -15.97 10.84
C TRP A 163 9.37 -16.66 9.62
N ASN A 164 10.58 -16.29 9.20
CA ASN A 164 11.28 -16.94 8.09
C ASN A 164 11.52 -18.42 8.37
N LEU A 165 11.97 -18.78 9.59
CA LEU A 165 12.14 -20.18 9.98
C LEU A 165 10.82 -20.95 9.96
N ARG A 166 9.70 -20.34 10.38
CA ARG A 166 8.37 -20.98 10.31
C ARG A 166 7.90 -21.18 8.87
N PHE A 167 8.19 -20.25 7.97
CA PHE A 167 7.88 -20.37 6.55
C PHE A 167 8.68 -21.51 5.90
N LEU A 168 10.01 -21.52 6.10
CA LEU A 168 10.89 -22.54 5.54
C LEU A 168 10.49 -23.95 6.01
N LYS A 169 10.14 -24.12 7.29
CA LYS A 169 9.67 -25.41 7.84
C LYS A 169 8.36 -25.93 7.20
N LYS A 170 7.55 -25.06 6.59
CA LYS A 170 6.28 -25.43 5.96
C LYS A 170 6.38 -25.58 4.44
N SER A 171 7.45 -25.11 3.82
CA SER A 171 7.61 -25.09 2.36
C SER A 171 8.57 -26.18 1.88
N GLU A 172 8.32 -26.76 0.70
CA GLU A 172 9.28 -27.66 0.01
C GLU A 172 10.63 -26.97 -0.31
N LEU A 173 10.69 -25.64 -0.25
CA LEU A 173 11.91 -24.83 -0.35
C LEU A 173 12.93 -25.14 0.74
N HIS A 174 12.55 -25.79 1.85
CA HIS A 174 13.52 -26.17 2.90
C HIS A 174 14.72 -26.92 2.32
N LYS A 175 14.48 -27.84 1.38
CA LYS A 175 15.52 -28.66 0.73
C LYS A 175 16.49 -27.87 -0.17
N GLN A 176 16.16 -26.64 -0.54
CA GLN A 176 17.00 -25.79 -1.40
C GLN A 176 17.80 -24.73 -0.62
N TYR A 177 17.46 -24.50 0.66
CA TYR A 177 18.08 -23.48 1.53
C TYR A 177 18.80 -24.06 2.76
N THR A 178 18.89 -25.39 2.88
CA THR A 178 19.80 -26.14 3.77
C THR A 178 20.72 -27.01 2.93
#